data_AF-A0A199UVW1-F1
#
_entry.id   AF-A0A199UVW1-F1
#
_cell.length_a   1.000
_cell.length_b   1.000
_cell.length_c   1.000
_cell.angle_alpha   90.00
_cell.angle_beta   90.00
_cell.angle_gamma   90.00
#
_symmetry.space_group_name_H-M   'P 1'
#
loop_
_entity.id
_entity.type
_entity.pdbx_description
1 polymer ?
#
loop_
_entity_poly.entity_id
_entity_poly.type
_entity_poly.pdbx_seq_one_letter_code
_entity_poly.pdbx_strand_id
1 'polypeptide(L)'
;ILALFLLYTYCFSSPVGTSIMSKDMAKKDVLTALSQIIDPDFGTDIVSCGFVKDLEADEALEEVSFRLELTTPACPIKDMFEEKANEVVTALPWVKKVNVTMSAQPAKPIFAGELPKGLQKISNIVAVSSCKARFLYLHDTFSIAQKTLQNCKSNFWIET
;
A
#
# COMPACT_ATOMS: atom_id res chain seq x y z
N ILE A 1 -4.99 -55.45 20.73
CA ILE A 1 -4.66 -54.12 21.29
C ILE A 1 -3.39 -53.54 20.66
N LEU A 2 -2.32 -54.33 20.42
CA LEU A 2 -1.08 -53.83 19.78
C LEU A 2 -1.13 -53.65 18.24
N ALA A 3 -2.07 -54.29 17.51
CA ALA A 3 -2.14 -54.17 16.05
C ALA A 3 -2.92 -52.93 15.53
N LEU A 4 -3.66 -52.24 16.40
CA LEU A 4 -4.44 -51.04 16.04
C LEU A 4 -3.65 -49.72 16.21
N PHE A 5 -2.52 -49.75 16.92
CA PHE A 5 -1.67 -48.57 17.13
C PHE A 5 -0.73 -48.28 15.96
N LEU A 6 -0.40 -49.29 15.13
CA LEU A 6 0.54 -49.12 14.00
C LEU A 6 -0.10 -48.64 12.69
N LEU A 7 -1.43 -48.62 12.59
CA LEU A 7 -2.13 -48.08 11.42
C LEU A 7 -2.45 -46.58 11.54
N TYR A 8 -2.41 -46.00 12.74
CA TYR A 8 -2.72 -44.57 12.94
C TYR A 8 -1.51 -43.64 12.74
N THR A 9 -0.28 -44.17 12.72
CA THR A 9 0.94 -43.39 12.43
C THR A 9 1.29 -43.37 10.93
N TYR A 10 0.62 -44.16 10.10
CA TYR A 10 0.78 -44.15 8.64
C TYR A 10 -0.15 -43.14 7.94
N CYS A 11 -0.51 -42.05 8.61
CA CYS A 11 -1.37 -41.02 8.03
C CYS A 11 -0.53 -39.96 7.29
N PHE A 12 -0.51 -40.11 5.96
CA PHE A 12 -0.62 -39.01 5.01
C PHE A 12 0.53 -37.97 4.96
N SER A 13 1.72 -38.42 4.57
CA SER A 13 2.65 -37.53 3.86
C SER A 13 2.37 -37.67 2.36
N SER A 14 1.43 -36.87 1.84
CA SER A 14 1.19 -36.75 0.40
C SER A 14 2.45 -36.21 -0.31
N PRO A 15 2.87 -36.78 -1.46
CA PRO A 15 3.96 -36.25 -2.26
C PRO A 15 3.45 -35.06 -3.09
N VAL A 16 3.20 -33.92 -2.44
CA VAL A 16 3.08 -32.60 -3.09
C VAL A 16 4.29 -31.79 -2.64
N GLY A 17 5.49 -32.34 -2.84
CA GLY A 17 6.60 -32.04 -1.92
C GLY A 17 7.69 -31.11 -2.43
N THR A 18 8.02 -31.13 -3.72
CA THR A 18 9.28 -30.52 -4.19
C THR A 18 9.12 -29.19 -4.89
N SER A 19 8.06 -28.98 -5.69
CA SER A 19 7.89 -27.72 -6.44
C SER A 19 7.19 -26.60 -5.65
N ILE A 20 6.31 -26.94 -4.70
CA ILE A 20 5.62 -25.95 -3.87
C ILE A 20 6.58 -25.34 -2.85
N MET A 21 7.47 -26.15 -2.28
CA MET A 21 8.46 -25.69 -1.28
C MET A 21 9.51 -24.75 -1.88
N SER A 22 10.00 -25.01 -3.10
CA SER A 22 10.92 -24.08 -3.77
C SER A 22 10.24 -22.74 -4.07
N LYS A 23 8.99 -22.76 -4.57
CA LYS A 23 8.23 -21.54 -4.83
C LYS A 23 7.99 -20.71 -3.57
N ASP A 24 7.69 -21.35 -2.44
CA ASP A 24 7.48 -20.64 -1.18
C ASP A 24 8.78 -20.18 -0.50
N MET A 25 9.94 -20.76 -0.81
CA MET A 25 11.24 -20.21 -0.42
C MET A 25 11.61 -19.01 -1.30
N ALA A 26 11.47 -19.12 -2.62
CA ALA A 26 11.71 -18.02 -3.55
C ALA A 26 10.85 -16.78 -3.22
N LYS A 27 9.56 -16.99 -2.89
CA LYS A 27 8.69 -15.90 -2.40
C LYS A 27 9.21 -15.25 -1.12
N LYS A 28 9.70 -16.03 -0.15
CA LYS A 28 10.23 -15.48 1.12
C LYS A 28 11.50 -14.66 0.87
N ASP A 29 12.35 -15.10 -0.05
CA ASP A 29 13.56 -14.37 -0.42
C ASP A 29 13.20 -13.02 -1.06
N VAL A 30 12.23 -13.02 -1.99
CA VAL A 30 11.72 -11.78 -2.60
C VAL A 30 11.09 -10.86 -1.55
N LEU A 31 10.27 -11.38 -0.64
CA LEU A 31 9.68 -10.58 0.45
C LEU A 31 10.74 -9.99 1.38
N THR A 32 11.79 -10.76 1.67
CA THR A 32 12.91 -10.30 2.50
C THR A 32 13.67 -9.18 1.79
N ALA A 33 13.90 -9.30 0.48
CA ALA A 33 14.50 -8.23 -0.30
C ALA A 33 13.62 -6.98 -0.29
N LEU A 34 12.33 -7.10 -0.63
CA LEU A 34 11.37 -6.00 -0.65
C LEU A 34 11.20 -5.29 0.71
N SER A 35 11.38 -5.99 1.83
CA SER A 35 11.30 -5.40 3.18
C SER A 35 12.34 -4.31 3.46
N GLN A 36 13.40 -4.20 2.64
CA GLN A 36 14.41 -3.13 2.76
C GLN A 36 13.88 -1.77 2.28
N ILE A 37 12.79 -1.75 1.52
CA ILE A 37 12.20 -0.53 0.99
C ILE A 37 11.26 0.06 2.05
N ILE A 38 11.65 1.20 2.61
CA ILE A 38 10.89 1.93 3.63
C ILE A 38 10.06 3.02 2.96
N ASP A 39 8.77 3.07 3.32
CA ASP A 39 7.87 4.12 2.90
C ASP A 39 8.10 5.41 3.73
N PRO A 40 8.31 6.58 3.10
CA PRO A 40 8.58 7.83 3.82
C PRO A 40 7.36 8.40 4.55
N ASP A 41 6.14 8.03 4.16
CA ASP A 41 4.90 8.52 4.76
C ASP A 41 4.56 7.73 6.03
N PHE A 42 4.76 6.41 6.01
CA PHE A 42 4.45 5.51 7.14
C PHE A 42 5.68 5.11 7.98
N GLY A 43 6.90 5.37 7.51
CA GLY A 43 8.14 5.00 8.19
C GLY A 43 8.31 3.49 8.42
N THR A 44 7.59 2.66 7.66
CA THR A 44 7.51 1.21 7.82
C THR A 44 7.80 0.54 6.47
N ASP A 45 8.19 -0.72 6.48
CA ASP A 45 8.48 -1.48 5.26
C ASP A 45 7.22 -1.77 4.43
N ILE A 46 7.40 -1.84 3.11
CA ILE A 46 6.31 -2.06 2.14
C ILE A 46 5.59 -3.42 2.31
N VAL A 47 6.25 -4.40 2.93
CA VAL A 47 5.68 -5.75 3.17
C VAL A 47 4.73 -5.71 4.36
N SER A 48 5.13 -5.08 5.47
CA SER A 48 4.31 -4.84 6.67
C SER A 48 3.10 -3.95 6.38
N CYS A 49 3.25 -2.95 5.50
CA CYS A 49 2.13 -2.15 5.01
C CYS A 49 1.12 -2.97 4.18
N GLY A 50 1.51 -4.17 3.74
CA GLY A 50 0.63 -5.08 2.99
C GLY A 50 0.34 -4.63 1.56
N PHE A 51 1.19 -3.75 1.01
CA PHE A 51 1.06 -3.22 -0.35
C PHE A 51 1.41 -4.26 -1.41
N VAL A 52 2.25 -5.25 -1.09
CA VAL A 52 2.59 -6.33 -2.02
C VAL A 52 1.44 -7.35 -2.08
N LYS A 53 0.86 -7.50 -3.26
CA LYS A 53 -0.20 -8.46 -3.61
C LYS A 53 0.24 -9.33 -4.78
N ASP A 54 -0.41 -10.49 -4.92
CA ASP A 54 -0.25 -11.40 -6.06
C ASP A 54 1.21 -11.70 -6.39
N LEU A 55 2.02 -11.99 -5.35
CA LEU A 55 3.43 -12.34 -5.52
C LEU A 55 3.55 -13.76 -6.08
N GLU A 56 4.06 -13.83 -7.30
CA GLU A 56 4.49 -15.06 -7.95
C GLU A 56 5.99 -14.99 -8.23
N ALA A 57 6.73 -15.90 -7.61
CA ALA A 57 8.15 -16.12 -7.88
C ALA A 57 8.30 -17.49 -8.54
N ASP A 58 8.99 -17.55 -9.67
CA ASP A 58 9.33 -18.81 -10.33
C ASP A 58 10.86 -18.89 -10.50
N GLU A 59 11.49 -19.69 -9.66
CA GLU A 59 12.93 -19.91 -9.68
C GLU A 59 13.37 -20.66 -10.94
N ALA A 60 12.51 -21.49 -11.54
CA ALA A 60 12.85 -22.25 -12.75
C ALA A 60 12.84 -21.38 -14.01
N LEU A 61 12.00 -20.35 -14.04
CA LEU A 61 11.93 -19.37 -15.13
C LEU A 61 12.77 -18.12 -14.87
N GLU A 62 13.34 -17.96 -13.67
CA GLU A 62 14.09 -16.76 -13.24
C GLU A 62 13.23 -15.48 -13.32
N GLU A 63 11.90 -15.62 -13.24
CA GLU A 63 10.93 -14.52 -13.37
C GLU A 63 10.20 -14.28 -12.04
N VAL A 64 10.04 -13.00 -11.68
CA VAL A 64 9.29 -12.58 -10.51
C VAL A 64 8.22 -11.58 -10.93
N SER A 65 6.97 -11.83 -10.57
CA SER A 65 5.87 -10.90 -10.78
C SER A 65 5.14 -10.60 -9.48
N PHE A 66 4.87 -9.33 -9.23
CA PHE A 66 4.07 -8.91 -8.09
C PHE A 66 3.33 -7.62 -8.40
N ARG A 67 2.29 -7.38 -7.61
CA ARG A 67 1.46 -6.18 -7.69
C ARG A 67 1.69 -5.33 -6.46
N LEU A 68 1.96 -4.03 -6.64
CA LEU A 68 2.01 -3.07 -5.53
C LEU A 68 0.72 -2.26 -5.54
N GLU A 69 -0.03 -2.34 -4.45
CA GLU A 69 -1.22 -1.55 -4.17
C GLU A 69 -0.83 -0.36 -3.28
N LEU A 70 -0.48 0.76 -3.88
CA LEU A 70 -0.18 1.98 -3.13
C LEU A 70 -1.48 2.72 -2.77
N THR A 71 -1.56 3.23 -1.53
CA THR A 71 -2.73 3.97 -1.02
C THR A 71 -2.85 5.38 -1.57
N THR A 72 -1.78 5.92 -2.19
CA THR A 72 -1.74 7.28 -2.73
C THR A 72 -1.61 7.26 -4.26
N PRO A 73 -2.51 7.92 -5.01
CA PRO A 73 -2.47 7.96 -6.47
C PRO A 73 -1.42 8.95 -7.04
N ALA A 74 -0.47 9.43 -6.24
CA ALA A 74 0.48 10.45 -6.68
C ALA A 74 1.64 9.83 -7.49
N CYS A 75 1.78 10.29 -8.73
CA CYS A 75 2.71 9.73 -9.71
C CYS A 75 4.22 9.79 -9.37
N PRO A 76 4.79 10.78 -8.62
CA PRO A 76 6.24 10.75 -8.41
C PRO A 76 6.68 9.65 -7.44
N ILE A 77 5.82 9.30 -6.47
CA ILE A 77 6.11 8.27 -5.48
C ILE A 77 6.08 6.88 -6.12
N LYS A 78 5.14 6.63 -7.03
CA LYS A 78 4.99 5.35 -7.75
C LYS A 78 6.29 4.97 -8.47
N ASP A 79 6.85 5.89 -9.26
CA ASP A 79 7.99 5.57 -10.12
C ASP A 79 9.25 5.30 -9.29
N MET A 80 9.43 6.02 -8.17
CA MET A 80 10.50 5.76 -7.22
C MET A 80 10.39 4.36 -6.59
N PHE A 81 9.18 3.93 -6.20
CA PHE A 81 8.98 2.59 -5.66
C PHE A 81 9.22 1.50 -6.69
N GLU A 82 8.80 1.73 -7.94
CA GLU A 82 9.01 0.80 -9.05
C GLU A 82 10.51 0.61 -9.35
N GLU A 83 11.27 1.71 -9.39
CA GLU A 83 12.72 1.68 -9.59
C GLU A 83 13.43 0.94 -8.45
N LYS A 84 13.14 1.30 -7.20
CA LYS A 84 13.72 0.65 -6.02
C LYS A 84 13.37 -0.83 -5.93
N ALA A 85 12.13 -1.19 -6.23
CA ALA A 85 11.71 -2.59 -6.21
C ALA A 85 12.41 -3.40 -7.30
N ASN A 86 12.57 -2.84 -8.50
CA ASN A 86 13.36 -3.46 -9.56
C ASN A 86 14.84 -3.63 -9.15
N GLU A 87 15.47 -2.59 -8.59
CA GLU A 87 16.88 -2.66 -8.13
C GLU A 87 17.08 -3.77 -7.08
N VAL A 88 16.23 -3.81 -6.06
CA VAL A 88 16.32 -4.76 -4.96
C VAL A 88 16.04 -6.20 -5.42
N VAL A 89 15.08 -6.40 -6.33
CA VAL A 89 14.72 -7.73 -6.82
C VAL A 89 15.74 -8.23 -7.86
N THR A 90 16.29 -7.35 -8.70
CA THR A 90 17.38 -7.72 -9.64
C THR A 90 18.71 -8.00 -8.96
N ALA A 91 18.90 -7.54 -7.72
CA ALA A 91 20.07 -7.91 -6.91
C ALA A 91 20.07 -9.40 -6.50
N LEU A 92 18.94 -10.11 -6.62
CA LEU A 92 18.87 -11.54 -6.36
C LEU A 92 19.54 -12.32 -7.51
N PRO A 93 20.47 -13.26 -7.20
CA PRO A 93 21.32 -13.88 -8.22
C PRO A 93 20.57 -14.81 -9.19
N TRP A 94 19.36 -15.23 -8.85
CA TRP A 94 18.51 -16.11 -9.66
C TRP A 94 17.42 -15.35 -10.43
N VAL A 95 17.28 -14.04 -10.25
CA VAL A 95 16.23 -13.26 -10.92
C VAL A 95 16.79 -12.58 -12.17
N LYS A 96 16.19 -12.86 -13.32
CA LYS A 96 16.57 -12.28 -14.61
C LYS A 96 15.55 -11.29 -15.15
N LYS A 97 14.28 -11.46 -14.78
CA LYS A 97 13.19 -10.61 -15.23
C LYS A 97 12.23 -10.31 -14.09
N VAL A 98 11.86 -9.04 -13.97
CA VAL A 98 10.94 -8.56 -12.95
C VAL A 98 9.74 -7.91 -13.64
N ASN A 99 8.53 -8.31 -13.25
CA ASN A 99 7.29 -7.71 -13.73
C ASN A 99 6.54 -7.05 -12.57
N VAL A 100 6.60 -5.73 -12.52
CA VAL A 100 6.10 -4.91 -11.42
C VAL A 100 4.79 -4.26 -11.87
N THR A 101 3.64 -4.74 -11.36
CA THR A 101 2.33 -4.17 -11.71
C THR A 101 1.90 -3.17 -10.65
N MET A 102 1.89 -1.88 -11.00
CA MET A 102 1.46 -0.83 -10.07
C MET A 102 -0.05 -0.60 -10.17
N SER A 103 -0.73 -0.64 -9.04
CA SER A 103 -2.15 -0.29 -8.94
C SER A 103 -2.38 0.66 -7.77
N ALA A 104 -3.26 1.64 -7.94
CA ALA A 104 -3.71 2.49 -6.85
C ALA A 104 -5.12 2.05 -6.47
N GLN A 105 -5.30 1.54 -5.25
CA GLN A 105 -6.64 1.28 -4.75
C GLN A 105 -7.07 2.48 -3.91
N PRO A 106 -8.13 3.21 -4.29
CA PRO A 106 -8.63 4.29 -3.46
C PRO A 106 -9.03 3.72 -2.09
N ALA A 107 -8.72 4.47 -1.03
CA ALA A 107 -9.08 4.08 0.33
C ALA A 107 -10.56 3.70 0.38
N LYS A 108 -10.86 2.43 0.66
CA LYS A 108 -12.24 1.98 0.81
C LYS A 108 -12.78 2.67 2.06
N PRO A 109 -13.95 3.35 2.00
CA PRO A 109 -14.53 3.95 3.19
C PRO A 109 -14.78 2.85 4.21
N ILE A 110 -14.13 2.92 5.37
CA ILE A 110 -14.30 1.97 6.48
C ILE A 110 -15.75 2.00 7.02
N PHE A 111 -16.52 3.04 6.66
CA PHE A 111 -17.92 3.19 7.02
C PHE A 111 -18.83 2.39 6.05
N ALA A 112 -18.84 1.07 6.20
CA ALA A 112 -19.79 0.17 5.52
C ALA A 112 -21.06 -0.08 6.34
N GLY A 113 -21.31 0.70 7.40
CA GLY A 113 -22.59 0.72 8.11
C GLY A 113 -23.57 1.63 7.38
N GLU A 114 -24.68 1.06 6.90
CA GLU A 114 -25.85 1.71 6.26
C GLU A 114 -25.65 3.15 5.78
N LEU A 115 -24.80 3.34 4.78
CA LEU A 115 -24.79 4.59 4.04
C LEU A 115 -26.13 4.73 3.30
N PRO A 116 -26.80 5.90 3.35
CA PRO A 116 -27.99 6.15 2.54
C PRO A 116 -27.70 5.81 1.08
N LYS A 117 -28.68 5.27 0.34
CA LYS A 117 -28.48 4.80 -1.05
C LYS A 117 -27.81 5.83 -1.97
N GLY A 118 -27.96 7.12 -1.70
CA GLY A 118 -27.30 8.21 -2.45
C GLY A 118 -25.81 8.39 -2.16
N LEU A 119 -25.31 7.98 -0.99
CA LEU A 119 -23.93 8.16 -0.54
C LEU A 119 -23.01 6.98 -0.86
N GLN A 120 -23.56 5.81 -1.18
CA GLN A 120 -22.78 4.61 -1.53
C GLN A 120 -21.95 4.77 -2.81
N LYS A 121 -22.32 5.71 -3.69
CA LYS A 121 -21.63 5.98 -4.96
C LYS A 121 -20.48 7.00 -4.82
N ILE A 122 -20.40 7.74 -3.72
CA ILE A 122 -19.45 8.84 -3.58
C ILE A 122 -18.15 8.32 -2.97
N SER A 123 -17.05 8.40 -3.73
CA SER A 123 -15.74 7.91 -3.29
C SER A 123 -15.01 8.85 -2.33
N ASN A 124 -15.23 10.16 -2.46
CA ASN A 124 -14.51 11.18 -1.70
C ASN A 124 -15.48 12.25 -1.18
N ILE A 125 -15.41 12.57 0.11
CA ILE A 125 -16.17 13.66 0.75
C ILE A 125 -15.15 14.65 1.31
N VAL A 126 -15.09 15.85 0.72
CA VAL A 126 -14.22 16.93 1.21
C VAL A 126 -15.07 17.87 2.06
N ALA A 127 -14.85 17.85 3.38
CA ALA A 127 -15.50 18.79 4.29
C ALA A 127 -14.78 20.14 4.22
N VAL A 128 -15.51 21.19 3.82
CA VAL A 128 -15.01 22.57 3.88
C VAL A 128 -15.78 23.30 4.99
N SER A 129 -15.13 23.51 6.13
CA SER A 129 -15.68 24.37 7.18
C SER A 129 -15.36 25.82 6.85
N SER A 130 -16.37 26.58 6.44
CA SER A 130 -16.27 28.04 6.40
C SER A 130 -16.11 28.53 7.85
N CYS A 131 -14.96 29.11 8.18
CA CYS A 131 -14.70 29.71 9.50
C CYS A 131 -15.50 31.01 9.69
N LYS A 132 -16.81 30.98 9.45
CA LYS A 132 -17.71 32.08 9.77
C LYS A 132 -18.29 31.87 11.17
N ALA A 133 -17.41 31.81 12.17
CA ALA A 133 -17.78 31.74 13.57
C ALA A 133 -17.16 32.93 14.32
N ARG A 134 -18.00 33.96 14.47
CA ARG A 134 -18.12 34.87 15.62
C ARG A 134 -16.84 35.50 16.18
N PHE A 135 -16.68 36.78 15.87
CA PHE A 135 -15.77 37.73 16.51
C PHE A 135 -16.25 38.07 17.94
N LEU A 136 -15.29 38.17 18.87
CA LEU A 136 -15.32 38.74 20.24
C LEU A 136 -15.87 37.80 21.36
N TYR A 137 -15.12 37.45 22.42
CA TYR A 137 -14.10 38.20 23.17
C TYR A 137 -12.84 37.36 23.45
N LEU A 138 -11.65 37.86 23.14
CA LEU A 138 -10.73 38.45 24.13
C LEU A 138 -9.57 39.09 23.37
N HIS A 139 -9.17 40.25 23.86
CA HIS A 139 -8.12 41.14 23.38
C HIS A 139 -6.78 40.39 23.20
N ASP A 140 -5.94 40.83 22.24
CA ASP A 140 -4.47 40.63 22.18
C ASP A 140 -3.83 39.77 21.05
N THR A 141 -4.44 39.62 19.87
CA THR A 141 -3.72 39.07 18.68
C THR A 141 -3.91 39.88 17.38
N PHE A 142 -4.15 41.19 17.50
CA PHE A 142 -4.49 42.06 16.35
C PHE A 142 -3.36 42.27 15.32
N SER A 143 -2.09 41.97 15.65
CA SER A 143 -0.97 42.34 14.77
C SER A 143 -0.59 41.28 13.72
N ILE A 144 -0.98 40.01 13.89
CA ILE A 144 -0.55 38.93 12.97
C ILE A 144 -1.60 38.72 11.85
N ALA A 145 -2.88 38.92 12.14
CA ALA A 145 -3.97 38.61 11.21
C ALA A 145 -4.05 39.54 9.99
N GLN A 146 -3.59 40.79 10.08
CA GLN A 146 -3.67 41.71 8.95
C GLN A 146 -2.67 41.39 7.83
N LYS A 147 -1.54 40.76 8.15
CA LYS A 147 -0.49 40.47 7.16
C LYS A 147 -0.85 39.28 6.25
N THR A 148 -1.64 38.34 6.75
CA THR A 148 -2.11 37.18 5.97
C THR A 148 -3.29 37.54 5.06
N LEU A 149 -4.14 38.48 5.47
CA LEU A 149 -5.35 38.87 4.73
C LEU A 149 -5.06 39.68 3.46
N GLN A 150 -3.93 40.39 3.38
CA GLN A 150 -3.51 41.09 2.16
C GLN A 150 -2.90 40.14 1.11
N ASN A 151 -2.39 38.97 1.50
CA ASN A 151 -1.74 38.03 0.57
C ASN A 151 -2.73 37.08 -0.11
N CYS A 152 -3.92 36.87 0.46
CA CYS A 152 -4.95 36.01 -0.12
C CYS A 152 -5.84 36.73 -1.15
N LYS A 153 -5.72 38.05 -1.32
CA LYS A 153 -6.56 38.83 -2.24
C LYS A 153 -5.99 38.94 -3.67
N SER A 154 -4.77 38.45 -3.92
CA SER A 154 -4.10 38.61 -5.23
C SER A 154 -4.15 37.38 -6.14
N ASN A 155 -4.49 36.18 -5.64
CA ASN A 155 -4.25 34.93 -6.41
C ASN A 155 -5.49 34.07 -6.65
N PHE A 156 -6.69 34.65 -6.78
CA PHE A 156 -7.87 33.89 -7.18
C PHE A 156 -8.68 34.64 -8.25
N TRP A 157 -8.25 34.46 -9.50
CA TRP A 157 -9.08 34.66 -10.70
C TRP A 157 -9.39 33.27 -11.27
N ILE A 158 -10.64 32.83 -11.16
CA ILE A 158 -11.20 31.81 -12.05
C ILE A 158 -12.47 32.46 -12.61
N GLU A 159 -12.38 32.92 -13.86
CA GLU A 159 -13.56 33.27 -14.66
C GLU A 159 -14.32 32.00 -15.03
N THR A 160 -15.64 32.14 -15.02
CA THR A 160 -16.69 31.20 -15.46
C THR A 160 -16.54 30.73 -16.89
#